data_AF-A0A378QD45-F1
#
_entry.id   AF-A0A378QD45-F1
#
_cell.length_a   1.000
_cell.length_b   1.000
_cell.length_c   1.000
_cell.angle_alpha   90.00
_cell.angle_beta   90.00
_cell.angle_gamma   90.00
#
_symmetry.space_group_name_H-M   'P 1'
#
loop_
_entity.id
_entity.type
_entity.pdbx_description
1 polymer ?
#
loop_
_entity_poly.entity_id
_entity_poly.type
_entity_poly.pdbx_seq_one_letter_code
_entity_poly.pdbx_strand_id
1 'polypeptide(L)' 'MNTPLKDYESINATIPPELNKRLTALAKDTARPKSFYIRQAIERYLDDLENQYKPHTVENKS' A
#
# COMPACT_ATOMS: atom_id res chain seq x y z
N MET A 1 27.19 -2.86 7.93
CA MET A 1 26.06 -3.54 7.28
C MET A 1 25.34 -2.51 6.42
N ASN A 2 25.60 -2.52 5.11
CA ASN A 2 24.87 -1.66 4.16
C ASN A 2 23.70 -2.47 3.63
N THR A 3 22.56 -2.39 4.31
CA THR A 3 21.29 -2.79 3.70
C THR A 3 21.11 -1.87 2.50
N PRO A 4 20.95 -2.38 1.25
CA PRO A 4 20.71 -1.51 0.11
C PRO A 4 19.48 -0.65 0.43
N LEU A 5 19.65 0.67 0.35
CA LEU A 5 18.55 1.61 0.41
C LEU A 5 17.57 1.13 -0.67
N LYS A 6 16.42 0.57 -0.25
CA LYS A 6 15.34 0.25 -1.18
C LYS A 6 15.05 1.53 -1.94
N ASP A 7 15.14 1.48 -3.26
CA ASP A 7 14.74 2.59 -4.13
C ASP A 7 13.24 2.81 -3.94
N TYR A 8 12.88 3.73 -3.04
CA TYR A 8 11.49 4.07 -2.79
C TYR A 8 11.05 5.07 -3.84
N GLU A 9 10.14 4.66 -4.72
CA GLU A 9 9.46 5.58 -5.62
C GLU A 9 8.41 6.39 -4.85
N SER A 10 8.44 7.71 -5.00
CA SER A 10 7.47 8.59 -4.37
C SER A 10 6.21 8.66 -5.23
N ILE A 11 5.07 8.28 -4.66
CA ILE A 11 3.77 8.39 -5.30
C ILE A 11 3.02 9.63 -4.80
N ASN A 12 2.36 10.34 -5.72
CA ASN A 12 1.40 11.38 -5.37
C ASN A 12 -0.02 10.80 -5.49
N ALA A 13 -0.78 10.86 -4.40
CA ALA A 13 -2.15 10.37 -4.34
C ALA A 13 -3.12 11.48 -3.91
N THR A 14 -4.08 11.80 -4.77
CA THR A 14 -5.17 12.72 -4.45
C THR A 14 -6.26 11.95 -3.70
N ILE A 15 -6.49 12.31 -2.43
CA ILE A 15 -7.46 11.65 -1.56
C ILE A 15 -8.50 12.63 -1.00
N PRO A 16 -9.73 12.16 -0.70
CA PRO A 16 -10.73 12.96 -0.01
C PRO A 16 -10.21 13.57 1.31
N PRO A 17 -10.69 14.76 1.69
CA PRO A 17 -10.23 15.46 2.90
C PRO A 17 -10.47 14.65 4.18
N GLU A 18 -11.56 13.90 4.26
CA GLU A 18 -11.88 13.04 5.40
C GLU A 18 -10.87 11.89 5.59
N LEU A 19 -10.36 11.32 4.50
CA LEU A 19 -9.29 10.31 4.57
C LEU A 19 -7.97 10.92 5.06
N ASN A 20 -7.61 12.11 4.58
CA ASN A 20 -6.43 12.81 5.07
C ASN A 20 -6.53 13.15 6.57
N LYS A 21 -7.72 13.52 7.06
CA LYS A 21 -7.96 13.73 8.50
C LYS A 21 -7.71 12.45 9.30
N ARG A 22 -8.28 11.31 8.87
CA ARG A 22 -8.07 10.00 9.51
C ARG A 22 -6.60 9.59 9.52
N LEU A 23 -5.91 9.73 8.39
CA LEU A 23 -4.48 9.44 8.29
C LEU A 23 -3.64 10.36 9.19
N THR A 24 -4.02 11.63 9.30
CA THR A 24 -3.32 12.59 10.17
C THR A 24 -3.53 12.26 11.64
N ALA A 25 -4.72 11.84 12.06
CA ALA A 25 -4.99 11.38 13.42
C ALA A 25 -4.14 10.14 13.77
N LEU A 26 -4.20 9.10 12.93
CA LEU A 26 -3.40 7.88 13.11
C LEU A 26 -1.90 8.17 13.15
N ALA A 27 -1.40 9.04 12.27
CA ALA A 27 -0.01 9.45 12.25
C ALA A 27 0.43 10.11 13.57
N LYS A 28 -0.41 10.97 14.13
CA LYS A 28 -0.16 11.63 15.42
C LYS A 28 -0.14 10.63 16.57
N ASP A 29 -1.13 9.74 16.62
CA ASP A 29 -1.30 8.81 17.76
C ASP A 29 -0.17 7.76 17.83
N THR A 30 0.43 7.43 16.70
CA THR A 30 1.42 6.35 16.57
C THR A 30 2.85 6.83 16.33
N ALA A 31 3.05 8.15 16.22
CA ALA A 31 4.32 8.76 15.84
C ALA A 31 4.91 8.19 14.53
N ARG A 32 4.05 7.87 13.54
CA ARG A 32 4.45 7.37 12.21
C ARG A 32 4.01 8.33 11.11
N PRO A 33 4.78 8.46 10.02
CA PRO A 33 4.38 9.34 8.90
C PRO A 33 3.15 8.79 8.17
N LYS A 34 2.38 9.69 7.55
CA LYS A 34 1.19 9.31 6.75
C LYS A 34 1.50 8.34 5.61
N SER A 35 2.68 8.47 5.00
CA SER A 35 3.16 7.58 3.94
C SER A 35 3.25 6.12 4.38
N PHE A 36 3.53 5.85 5.66
CA PHE A 36 3.55 4.50 6.21
C PHE A 36 2.18 3.83 6.13
N TYR A 37 1.13 4.58 6.47
CA TYR A 37 -0.26 4.10 6.42
C TYR A 37 -0.77 3.96 5.00
N ILE A 38 -0.42 4.90 4.13
CA ILE A 38 -0.76 4.83 2.71
C ILE A 38 -0.13 3.57 2.09
N ARG A 39 1.16 3.32 2.34
CA ARG A 39 1.84 2.11 1.87
C ARG A 39 1.17 0.85 2.39
N GLN A 40 0.89 0.74 3.69
CA GLN A 40 0.23 -0.43 4.25
C GLN A 40 -1.18 -0.67 3.68
N ALA A 41 -1.95 0.40 3.46
CA ALA A 41 -3.28 0.28 2.87
C ALA A 41 -3.20 -0.23 1.42
N ILE A 42 -2.23 0.27 0.64
CA ILE A 42 -1.99 -0.17 -0.73
C ILE A 42 -1.53 -1.63 -0.74
N GLU A 43 -0.54 -2.01 0.07
CA GLU A 43 -0.02 -3.39 0.15
C GLU A 43 -1.14 -4.39 0.44
N ARG A 44 -1.95 -4.14 1.48
CA ARG A 44 -3.07 -5.02 1.82
C ARG A 44 -4.13 -5.10 0.72
N TYR A 45 -4.45 -3.97 0.10
CA TYR A 45 -5.46 -3.94 -0.94
C TYR A 45 -4.97 -4.59 -2.24
N LEU A 46 -3.68 -4.48 -2.56
CA LEU A 46 -3.06 -5.19 -3.68
C LEU A 46 -3.12 -6.69 -3.46
N ASP A 47 -2.79 -7.20 -2.27
CA ASP A 47 -2.89 -8.63 -1.96
C ASP A 47 -4.33 -9.16 -2.18
N ASP A 48 -5.34 -8.38 -1.75
CA ASP A 48 -6.75 -8.72 -1.95
C ASP A 48 -7.14 -8.71 -3.44
N LEU A 49 -6.70 -7.68 -4.19
CA LEU A 49 -6.93 -7.58 -5.63
C LEU A 49 -6.23 -8.70 -6.41
N GLU A 50 -4.99 -9.04 -6.08
CA GLU A 50 -4.26 -10.13 -6.72
C GLU A 50 -4.95 -11.47 -6.50
N ASN A 51 -5.55 -11.68 -5.33
CA ASN A 51 -6.35 -12.87 -5.08
C ASN A 51 -7.69 -12.87 -5.84
N GLN A 52 -8.34 -11.71 -5.97
CA GLN A 52 -9.61 -11.58 -6.70
C GLN A 52 -9.44 -11.66 -8.22
N TYR A 53 -8.36 -11.10 -8.75
CA TYR A 53 -8.10 -10.96 -10.18
C TYR A 53 -7.07 -11.94 -10.70
N LYS A 54 -6.55 -12.87 -9.89
CA LYS A 54 -5.79 -14.02 -10.39
C LYS A 54 -6.62 -14.66 -11.50
N PRO A 55 -6.21 -14.52 -12.79
CA PRO A 55 -6.86 -15.28 -13.82
C PRO A 55 -6.66 -16.73 -13.40
N HIS A 56 -7.73 -17.51 -13.36
CA HIS A 56 -7.60 -18.95 -13.49
C HIS A 56 -6.93 -19.16 -14.86
N THR A 57 -5.60 -19.08 -14.90
CA THR A 57 -4.82 -19.63 -16.00
C THR A 57 -5.04 -21.12 -15.84
N VAL A 58 -6.12 -21.60 -16.46
CA VAL A 58 -6.34 -23.01 -16.71
C VAL A 58 -5.05 -23.53 -17.31
N GLU A 59 -4.34 -24.33 -16.54
CA GLU A 59 -3.23 -25.13 -17.02
C GLU A 59 -3.77 -25.93 -18.21
N ASN A 60 -3.46 -25.49 -19.42
CA ASN A 60 -3.49 -26.38 -20.58
C ASN A 60 -2.39 -27.41 -20.32
N LYS A 61 -2.77 -28.48 -19.62
CA LYS A 61 -2.01 -29.72 -19.54
C LYS A 61 -1.65 -30.15 -20.95
N SER A 62 -0.35 -30.37 -21.13
CA SER A 62 0.30 -30.98 -22.30
C SER A 62 -0.36 -32.27 -22.74
#